data_AF-A0A9E0X779-F1
#
_entry.id   AF-A0A9E0X779-F1
#
_cell.length_a   1.000
_cell.length_b   1.000
_cell.length_c   1.000
_cell.angle_alpha   90.00
_cell.angle_beta   90.00
_cell.angle_gamma   90.00
#
_symmetry.space_group_name_H-M   'P 1'
#
loop_
_entity.id
_entity.type
_entity.pdbx_description
1 polymer ?
#
loop_
_entity_poly.entity_id
_entity_poly.type
_entity_poly.pdbx_seq_one_letter_code
_entity_poly.pdbx_strand_id
1 'polypeptide(L)'
;LVSGFWGAVVAALATFVPCYLFTVIPAPYFKKYGKRPDVIAFVDGVTAAAIGSIAGAVVVIGQRSITDWITAALALATAAVLWRFKKIPEPAIVAVAAVIGLVVHPLVTRI
;
A
#
# COMPACT_ATOMS: atom_id res chain seq x y z
N LEU A 1 -9.22 14.57 -11.53
CA LEU A 1 -9.23 16.05 -11.69
C LEU A 1 -10.57 16.63 -12.20
N VAL A 2 -11.52 15.84 -12.72
CA VAL A 2 -12.67 16.32 -13.53
C VAL A 2 -13.77 17.13 -12.81
N SER A 3 -13.71 17.34 -11.48
CA SER A 3 -14.74 18.12 -10.75
C SER A 3 -14.19 18.90 -9.54
N GLY A 4 -12.87 19.17 -9.53
CA GLY A 4 -12.23 19.93 -8.45
C GLY A 4 -12.48 19.32 -7.07
N PHE A 5 -12.77 20.17 -6.07
CA PHE A 5 -13.02 19.75 -4.69
C PHE A 5 -14.21 18.79 -4.56
N TRP A 6 -15.33 19.08 -5.24
CA TRP A 6 -16.54 18.25 -5.16
C TRP A 6 -16.32 16.86 -5.78
N GLY A 7 -15.54 16.77 -6.86
CA GLY A 7 -15.11 15.49 -7.41
C GLY A 7 -14.29 14.65 -6.43
N ALA A 8 -13.39 15.28 -5.67
CA ALA A 8 -12.59 14.59 -4.65
C ALA A 8 -13.45 14.07 -3.50
N VAL A 9 -14.44 14.85 -3.04
CA VAL A 9 -15.39 14.44 -2.00
C VAL A 9 -16.22 13.24 -2.47
N VAL A 10 -16.77 13.31 -3.69
CA VAL A 10 -17.58 12.20 -4.25
C VAL A 10 -16.72 10.95 -4.45
N ALA A 11 -15.48 11.08 -4.93
CA ALA A 11 -14.58 9.95 -5.08
C ALA A 11 -14.22 9.32 -3.72
N ALA A 12 -13.94 10.15 -2.70
CA ALA A 12 -13.68 9.66 -1.35
C ALA A 12 -14.91 8.92 -0.81
N LEU A 13 -16.10 9.50 -0.89
CA LEU A 13 -17.32 8.84 -0.46
C LEU A 13 -17.58 7.54 -1.24
N ALA A 14 -17.49 7.56 -2.56
CA ALA A 14 -17.70 6.38 -3.39
C ALA A 14 -16.72 5.23 -3.08
N THR A 15 -15.50 5.54 -2.61
CA THR A 15 -14.49 4.52 -2.26
C THR A 15 -14.65 4.04 -0.82
N PHE A 16 -14.88 4.96 0.12
CA PHE A 16 -14.92 4.64 1.55
C PHE A 16 -16.29 4.18 2.04
N VAL A 17 -17.39 4.72 1.52
CA VAL A 17 -18.76 4.33 1.93
C VAL A 17 -19.02 2.83 1.71
N PRO A 18 -18.76 2.22 0.54
CA PRO A 18 -19.00 0.78 0.38
C PRO A 18 -18.09 -0.04 1.30
N CYS A 19 -16.80 0.27 1.41
CA CYS A 19 -15.88 -0.41 2.33
C CYS A 19 -16.34 -0.31 3.80
N TYR A 20 -16.80 0.85 4.23
CA TYR A 20 -17.31 1.05 5.58
C TYR A 20 -18.61 0.27 5.82
N LEU A 21 -19.50 0.27 4.83
CA LEU A 21 -20.75 -0.48 4.90
C LEU A 21 -20.49 -1.99 5.01
N PHE A 22 -19.55 -2.52 4.21
CA PHE A 22 -19.14 -3.93 4.25
C PHE A 22 -18.40 -4.32 5.53
N THR A 23 -17.80 -3.39 6.27
CA THR A 23 -17.16 -3.70 7.56
C THR A 23 -18.14 -3.58 8.73
N VAL A 24 -19.02 -2.58 8.73
CA VAL A 24 -19.95 -2.32 9.84
C VAL A 24 -21.17 -3.24 9.83
N ILE A 25 -21.74 -3.58 8.67
CA ILE A 25 -22.89 -4.49 8.60
C ILE A 25 -22.57 -5.87 9.21
N PRO A 26 -21.43 -6.50 8.89
CA PRO A 26 -21.10 -7.82 9.44
C PRO A 26 -20.57 -7.76 10.88
N ALA A 27 -20.06 -6.61 11.36
CA ALA A 27 -19.48 -6.47 12.69
C ALA A 27 -20.33 -7.04 13.84
N PRO A 28 -21.65 -6.78 13.97
CA PRO A 28 -22.48 -7.40 15.01
C PRO A 28 -22.63 -8.91 14.84
N TYR A 29 -22.66 -9.41 13.60
CA TYR A 29 -22.76 -10.84 13.31
C TYR A 29 -21.45 -11.57 13.69
N PHE A 30 -20.30 -10.98 13.38
CA PHE A 30 -19.00 -11.47 13.84
C PHE A 30 -18.87 -11.41 15.37
N LYS A 31 -19.41 -10.39 16.03
CA LYS A 31 -19.42 -10.33 17.51
C LYS A 31 -20.25 -11.46 18.14
N LYS A 32 -21.31 -11.92 17.48
CA LYS A 32 -22.21 -12.97 17.98
C LYS A 32 -21.74 -14.39 17.62
N TYR A 33 -21.18 -14.61 16.43
CA TYR A 33 -20.82 -15.95 15.91
C TYR A 33 -19.33 -16.15 15.65
N GLY A 34 -18.51 -15.10 15.76
CA GLY A 34 -17.07 -15.13 15.43
C GLY A 34 -16.19 -15.86 16.43
N LYS A 35 -16.74 -16.41 17.52
CA LYS A 35 -15.99 -17.31 18.44
C LYS A 35 -15.94 -18.76 17.95
N ARG A 36 -16.63 -19.09 16.85
CA ARG A 36 -16.57 -20.44 16.28
C ARG A 36 -15.23 -20.64 15.57
N PRO A 37 -14.54 -21.78 15.79
CA PRO A 37 -13.23 -22.04 15.19
C PRO A 37 -13.26 -22.01 13.65
N ASP A 38 -14.35 -22.45 13.03
CA ASP A 38 -14.51 -22.44 11.57
C ASP A 38 -14.50 -21.03 10.97
N VAL A 39 -15.08 -20.05 11.68
CA VAL A 39 -15.15 -18.65 11.22
C VAL A 39 -13.80 -17.98 11.34
N ILE A 40 -13.05 -18.27 12.42
CA ILE A 40 -11.71 -17.75 12.63
C ILE A 40 -10.76 -18.29 11.54
N ALA A 41 -10.79 -19.60 11.30
CA ALA A 41 -9.97 -20.23 10.27
C ALA A 41 -10.27 -19.67 8.86
N PHE A 42 -11.53 -19.38 8.55
CA PHE A 42 -11.92 -18.72 7.30
C PHE A 42 -11.36 -17.30 7.19
N VAL A 43 -11.52 -16.47 8.25
CA VAL A 43 -11.02 -15.09 8.26
C VAL A 43 -9.49 -15.04 8.19
N ASP A 44 -8.80 -15.96 8.86
CA ASP A 44 -7.34 -16.09 8.76
C ASP A 44 -6.90 -16.47 7.35
N GLY A 45 -7.64 -17.39 6.70
CA GLY A 45 -7.41 -17.75 5.31
C GLY A 45 -7.59 -16.58 4.34
N VAL A 46 -8.66 -15.79 4.51
CA VAL A 46 -8.92 -14.59 3.69
C VAL A 46 -7.85 -13.52 3.95
N THR A 47 -7.42 -13.35 5.20
CA THR A 47 -6.36 -12.41 5.57
C THR A 47 -5.03 -12.81 4.92
N ALA A 48 -4.67 -14.10 4.97
CA ALA A 48 -3.50 -14.63 4.30
C ALA A 48 -3.57 -14.43 2.77
N ALA A 49 -4.73 -14.64 2.16
CA ALA A 49 -4.95 -14.42 0.74
C ALA A 49 -4.79 -12.93 0.34
N ALA A 50 -5.30 -12.00 1.16
CA ALA A 50 -5.15 -10.57 0.95
C ALA A 50 -3.68 -10.12 1.07
N ILE A 51 -2.95 -10.63 2.06
CA ILE A 51 -1.50 -10.36 2.19
C ILE A 51 -0.76 -10.91 0.98
N GLY A 52 -1.09 -12.14 0.54
CA GLY A 52 -0.50 -12.75 -0.64
C GLY A 52 -0.76 -11.96 -1.93
N SER A 53 -1.98 -11.44 -2.11
CA SER A 53 -2.32 -10.66 -3.29
C SER A 53 -1.60 -9.31 -3.32
N ILE A 54 -1.49 -8.62 -2.18
CA ILE A 54 -0.72 -7.37 -2.06
C ILE A 54 0.76 -7.64 -2.33
N ALA A 55 1.34 -8.67 -1.72
CA ALA A 55 2.73 -9.04 -1.93
C ALA A 55 3.01 -9.37 -3.41
N GLY A 56 2.11 -10.12 -4.06
CA GLY A 56 2.20 -10.41 -5.49
C GLY A 56 2.11 -9.15 -6.36
N ALA A 57 1.20 -8.23 -6.05
CA ALA A 57 1.07 -6.96 -6.76
C ALA A 57 2.35 -6.11 -6.65
N VAL A 58 2.99 -6.08 -5.49
CA VAL A 58 4.26 -5.37 -5.27
C VAL A 58 5.37 -5.93 -6.16
N VAL A 59 5.46 -7.26 -6.34
CA VAL A 59 6.47 -7.86 -7.23
C VAL A 59 6.27 -7.40 -8.68
N VAL A 60 5.02 -7.42 -9.17
CA VAL A 60 4.70 -7.00 -10.54
C VAL A 60 5.00 -5.51 -10.77
N ILE A 61 4.66 -4.67 -9.79
CA ILE A 61 4.95 -3.23 -9.84
C ILE A 61 6.46 -2.98 -9.77
N GLY A 62 7.18 -3.70 -8.91
CA GLY A 62 8.62 -3.60 -8.73
C GLY A 62 9.39 -3.95 -10.00
N GLN A 63 9.01 -5.02 -10.69
CA GLN A 63 9.62 -5.41 -11.97
C GLN A 63 9.48 -4.35 -13.06
N ARG A 64 8.36 -3.61 -13.08
CA ARG A 64 8.17 -2.50 -14.03
C ARG A 64 8.89 -1.21 -13.58
N SER A 65 9.14 -1.07 -12.29
CA SER A 65 9.76 0.14 -11.73
C SER A 65 11.30 0.07 -11.76
N ILE A 66 11.88 -1.12 -11.60
CA ILE A 66 13.33 -1.32 -11.54
C ILE A 66 13.86 -1.59 -12.96
N THR A 67 14.16 -0.51 -13.70
CA THR A 67 14.76 -0.59 -15.04
C THR A 67 16.28 -0.39 -15.01
N ASP A 68 16.79 0.39 -14.05
CA ASP A 68 18.21 0.79 -13.98
C ASP A 68 18.91 0.35 -12.69
N TRP A 69 20.24 0.24 -12.75
CA TRP A 69 21.08 -0.10 -11.60
C TRP A 69 20.93 0.88 -10.43
N ILE A 70 20.64 2.15 -10.73
CA ILE A 70 20.39 3.20 -9.74
C ILE A 70 19.06 2.95 -9.00
N THR A 71 18.01 2.59 -9.74
CA THR A 71 16.69 2.27 -9.16
C THR A 71 16.74 1.00 -8.32
N ALA A 72 17.55 0.01 -8.73
CA ALA A 72 17.82 -1.19 -7.94
C ALA A 72 18.53 -0.85 -6.62
N ALA A 73 19.55 0.01 -6.65
CA ALA A 73 20.25 0.47 -5.44
C ALA A 73 19.32 1.25 -4.50
N LEU A 74 18.45 2.11 -5.03
CA LEU A 74 17.45 2.86 -4.27
C LEU A 74 16.41 1.94 -3.63
N ALA A 75 15.95 0.92 -4.35
CA ALA A 75 15.03 -0.09 -3.82
C ALA A 75 15.66 -0.86 -2.64
N LEU A 76 16.91 -1.30 -2.79
CA LEU A 76 17.64 -2.00 -1.72
C LEU A 76 17.93 -1.09 -0.52
N ALA A 77 18.35 0.15 -0.75
CA ALA A 77 18.59 1.11 0.32
C ALA A 77 17.29 1.41 1.11
N THR A 78 16.18 1.61 0.39
CA THR A 78 14.88 1.86 1.01
C THR A 78 14.39 0.64 1.79
N ALA A 79 14.52 -0.57 1.24
CA ALA A 79 14.20 -1.81 1.94
C ALA A 79 15.03 -1.98 3.22
N ALA A 80 16.33 -1.69 3.18
CA ALA A 80 17.22 -1.76 4.34
C ALA A 80 16.85 -0.72 5.42
N VAL A 81 16.50 0.50 5.01
CA VAL A 81 16.07 1.57 5.92
C VAL A 81 14.75 1.22 6.60
N LEU A 82 13.74 0.74 5.86
CA LEU A 82 12.47 0.29 6.45
C LEU A 82 12.69 -0.88 7.43
N TRP A 83 13.56 -1.82 7.09
CA TRP A 83 13.83 -2.97 7.94
C TRP A 83 14.55 -2.57 9.24
N ARG A 84 15.45 -1.59 9.19
CA ARG A 84 16.19 -1.09 10.36
C ARG A 84 15.38 -0.11 11.21
N PHE A 85 14.57 0.75 10.58
CA PHE A 85 13.82 1.83 11.23
C PHE A 85 12.31 1.67 11.03
N LYS A 86 11.72 0.72 11.75
CA LYS A 86 10.28 0.42 11.73
C LYS A 86 9.36 1.55 12.24
N LYS A 87 9.91 2.65 12.75
CA LYS A 87 9.17 3.75 13.40
C LYS A 87 8.96 4.98 12.51
N ILE A 88 9.51 5.01 11.30
CA ILE A 88 9.36 6.19 10.42
C ILE A 88 8.04 6.03 9.65
N PRO A 89 7.18 7.07 9.59
CA PRO A 89 5.96 7.01 8.80
C PRO A 89 6.29 6.80 7.32
N GLU A 90 5.65 5.81 6.70
CA GLU A 90 5.85 5.44 5.29
C GLU A 90 5.77 6.65 4.33
N PRO A 91 4.83 7.61 4.50
CA PRO A 91 4.78 8.81 3.66
C PRO A 91 6.05 9.66 3.73
N ALA A 92 6.71 9.73 4.89
CA ALA A 92 7.95 10.49 5.03
C ALA A 92 9.12 9.81 4.31
N ILE A 93 9.17 8.47 4.32
CA ILE A 93 10.18 7.73 3.55
C ILE A 93 9.97 7.95 2.05
N VAL A 94 8.72 7.91 1.58
CA VAL A 94 8.40 8.18 0.17
C VAL A 94 8.78 9.62 -0.21
N ALA A 95 8.53 10.59 0.66
CA ALA A 95 8.92 11.98 0.41
C ALA A 95 10.44 12.14 0.29
N VAL A 96 11.23 11.52 1.19
CA VAL A 96 12.70 11.56 1.12
C VAL A 96 13.20 10.84 -0.13
N ALA A 97 12.64 9.68 -0.47
CA ALA A 97 12.99 8.95 -1.69
C ALA A 97 12.67 9.77 -2.95
N ALA A 98 11.54 10.50 -2.97
CA ALA A 98 11.18 11.39 -4.07
C ALA A 98 12.16 12.56 -4.20
N VAL A 99 12.58 13.17 -3.09
CA VAL A 99 13.58 14.25 -3.09
C VAL A 99 14.94 13.73 -3.60
N ILE A 100 15.39 12.57 -3.11
CA ILE A 100 16.63 11.93 -3.59
C ILE A 100 16.51 11.62 -5.09
N GLY A 101 15.39 11.05 -5.54
CA GLY A 101 15.12 10.76 -6.95
C GLY A 101 15.17 12.01 -7.82
N LEU A 102 14.58 13.13 -7.39
CA LEU A 102 14.60 14.40 -8.12
C LEU A 102 16.00 15.03 -8.23
N VAL A 103 16.89 14.76 -7.27
CA VAL A 103 18.28 15.25 -7.31
C VAL A 103 19.15 14.35 -8.19
N VAL A 104 18.90 13.04 -8.21
CA VAL A 104 19.68 12.05 -8.98
C VAL A 104 19.23 11.98 -10.44
N HIS A 105 17.93 12.11 -10.74
CA HIS A 105 17.39 12.08 -12.10
C HIS A 105 18.04 13.08 -13.09
N PRO A 106 18.28 14.37 -12.75
CA PRO A 106 18.93 15.31 -13.66
C PRO A 106 20.41 15.01 -13.92
N LEU A 107 21.08 14.21 -13.09
CA LEU A 107 22.47 13.78 -13.30
C LEU A 107 22.57 12.58 -14.26
N VAL A 108 21.55 11.72 -14.30
CA VAL A 108 21.49 10.56 -15.20
C VAL A 108 21.01 10.96 -16.60
N THR A 109 20.12 11.95 -16.71
CA THR A 109 19.60 12.43 -18.01
C THR A 109 20.61 13.32 -18.78
N ARG A 110 21.78 13.58 -18.21
CA ARG A 110 22.83 14.46 -18.77
C ARG A 110 24.02 13.69 -19.37
N ILE A 111 23.99 12.36 -19.37
CA ILE A 111 24.92 11.45 -20.06
C ILE A 111 24.19 10.88 -21.28
#